data_AF-A0A959PSI6-F1
#
_entry.id   AF-A0A959PSI6-F1
#
_cell.length_a   1.000
_cell.length_b   1.000
_cell.length_c   1.000
_cell.angle_alpha   90.00
_cell.angle_beta   90.00
_cell.angle_gamma   90.00
#
_symmetry.space_group_name_H-M   'P 1'
#
loop_
_entity.id
_entity.type
_entity.pdbx_description
1 polymer ?
#
loop_
_entity_poly.entity_id
_entity_poly.type
_entity_poly.pdbx_seq_one_letter_code
_entity_poly.pdbx_strand_id
1 'polypeptide(L)'
;MLKRTFLVFPFVLLLVAMAFGQNDSKSKSSEKLYERGDKNKNVKVRNATEINTERLDFSPQYYQNGIVWVSSGKTGEVDSTTNEPFFELYYAEVDKNGVPQKRESFSLELNSKKHEGPVSFSRDFKTIYFNRNN
;
A
#
# COMPACT_ATOMS: atom_id res chain seq x y z
N MET A 1 18.85 -51.68 45.29
CA MET A 1 19.60 -50.41 45.08
C MET A 1 19.67 -50.14 43.58
N LEU A 2 18.63 -49.52 42.99
CA LEU A 2 18.58 -49.21 41.56
C LEU A 2 18.36 -47.69 41.44
N LYS A 3 19.45 -46.96 41.23
CA LYS A 3 19.50 -45.50 41.30
C LYS A 3 19.22 -44.89 39.92
N ARG A 4 18.11 -44.17 39.81
CA ARG A 4 17.99 -42.79 39.29
C ARG A 4 18.48 -42.43 37.85
N THR A 5 18.76 -43.35 36.95
CA THR A 5 19.31 -42.98 35.61
C THR A 5 18.31 -42.73 34.48
N PHE A 6 17.02 -43.05 34.64
CA PHE A 6 16.06 -42.93 33.52
C PHE A 6 15.41 -41.54 33.35
N LEU A 7 15.60 -40.61 34.28
CA LEU A 7 14.93 -39.29 34.22
C LEU A 7 15.74 -38.19 33.53
N VAL A 8 17.03 -38.42 33.25
CA VAL A 8 17.93 -37.38 32.69
C VAL A 8 17.77 -37.26 31.17
N PHE A 9 17.46 -38.36 30.49
CA PHE A 9 17.36 -38.43 29.03
C PHE A 9 16.25 -37.54 28.42
N PRO A 10 15.01 -37.52 28.93
CA PRO A 10 13.97 -36.62 28.40
C PRO A 10 14.26 -35.14 28.71
N PHE A 11 14.98 -34.87 29.81
CA PHE A 11 15.33 -33.50 30.20
C PHE A 11 16.41 -32.89 29.30
N VAL A 12 17.38 -33.70 28.88
CA VAL A 12 18.39 -33.29 27.89
C VAL A 12 17.76 -33.03 26.53
N LEU A 13 16.80 -33.87 26.10
CA LEU A 13 16.09 -33.67 24.84
C LEU A 13 15.24 -32.38 24.84
N LEU A 14 14.61 -32.07 25.97
CA LEU A 14 13.81 -30.85 26.16
C LEU A 14 14.70 -29.60 26.18
N LEU A 15 15.88 -29.65 26.80
CA LEU A 15 16.87 -28.57 26.80
C LEU A 15 17.40 -28.27 25.39
N VAL A 16 17.66 -29.32 24.59
CA VAL A 16 18.06 -29.15 23.18
C VAL A 16 16.93 -28.53 22.35
N ALA A 17 15.68 -28.96 22.54
CA ALA A 17 14.53 -28.39 21.84
C ALA A 17 14.31 -26.90 22.18
N MET A 18 14.54 -26.48 23.44
CA MET A 18 14.48 -25.07 23.83
C MET A 18 15.64 -24.25 23.27
N ALA A 19 16.84 -24.82 23.12
CA ALA A 19 17.99 -24.13 22.52
C ALA A 19 17.82 -23.82 21.02
N PHE A 20 16.97 -24.59 20.31
CA PHE A 20 16.64 -24.36 18.90
C PHE A 20 15.26 -23.70 18.68
N GLY A 21 14.50 -23.45 19.75
CA GLY A 21 13.08 -23.10 19.70
C GLY A 21 12.75 -21.61 19.58
N GLN A 22 13.75 -20.72 19.65
CA GLN A 22 13.49 -19.28 19.66
C GLN A 22 14.46 -18.52 18.76
N ASN A 23 14.28 -18.67 17.45
CA ASN A 23 14.77 -17.66 16.51
C ASN A 23 13.76 -16.52 16.48
N ASP A 24 14.21 -15.32 16.84
CA ASP A 24 13.43 -14.09 16.96
C ASP A 24 12.36 -13.95 15.86
N SER A 25 11.10 -13.76 16.28
CA SER A 25 9.98 -13.47 15.38
C SER A 25 10.13 -12.15 14.62
N LYS A 26 11.12 -11.33 14.99
CA LYS A 26 11.39 -9.99 14.44
C LYS A 26 12.38 -9.96 13.27
N SER A 27 13.07 -11.06 12.94
CA SER A 27 14.07 -11.05 11.86
C SER A 27 13.48 -11.43 10.49
N LYS A 28 12.47 -12.29 10.43
CA LYS A 28 11.90 -12.73 9.13
C LYS A 28 11.13 -11.67 8.36
N SER A 29 10.58 -10.64 9.01
CA SER A 29 9.89 -9.55 8.30
C SER A 29 10.84 -8.42 7.89
N SER A 30 11.84 -8.11 8.72
CA SER A 30 12.85 -7.09 8.42
C SER A 30 13.82 -7.53 7.32
N GLU A 31 14.18 -8.81 7.26
CA GLU A 31 14.98 -9.36 6.15
C GLU A 31 14.19 -9.52 4.85
N LYS A 32 12.86 -9.67 4.92
CA LYS A 32 12.02 -9.98 3.74
C LYS A 32 11.45 -8.74 3.03
N LEU A 33 11.39 -7.59 3.70
CA LEU A 33 10.90 -6.34 3.07
C LEU A 33 11.83 -5.78 2.01
N TYR A 34 13.10 -6.22 2.03
CA TYR A 34 14.06 -5.97 0.97
C TYR A 34 14.81 -7.27 0.72
N GLU A 35 14.17 -8.25 0.08
CA GLU A 35 14.93 -9.01 -0.92
C GLU A 35 15.55 -7.95 -1.81
N ARG A 36 16.83 -7.69 -1.54
CA ARG A 36 17.63 -6.61 -2.10
C ARG A 36 17.82 -7.01 -3.55
N GLY A 37 16.77 -6.79 -4.34
CA GLY A 37 16.78 -6.99 -5.76
C GLY A 37 18.03 -6.33 -6.28
N ASP A 38 18.70 -7.04 -7.18
CA ASP A 38 20.00 -6.70 -7.71
C ASP A 38 20.20 -5.17 -7.75
N LYS A 39 21.14 -4.65 -6.94
CA LYS A 39 21.36 -3.20 -6.80
C LYS A 39 21.71 -2.54 -8.13
N ASN A 40 22.03 -3.34 -9.14
CA ASN A 40 22.29 -2.97 -10.52
C ASN A 40 21.04 -2.83 -11.40
N LYS A 41 19.82 -2.81 -10.85
CA LYS A 41 18.69 -2.30 -11.62
C LYS A 41 18.82 -0.79 -11.75
N ASN A 42 19.08 -0.31 -12.97
CA ASN A 42 18.99 1.10 -13.36
C ASN A 42 17.54 1.60 -13.17
N VAL A 43 17.12 1.83 -11.93
CA VAL A 43 15.79 2.38 -11.61
C VAL A 43 15.84 3.88 -11.91
N LYS A 44 15.05 4.30 -12.89
CA LYS A 44 14.85 5.72 -13.19
C LYS A 44 13.59 6.19 -12.49
N VAL A 45 13.77 7.13 -11.56
CA VAL A 45 12.65 7.84 -10.93
C VAL A 45 12.35 9.09 -11.76
N ARG A 46 11.07 9.33 -12.03
CA ARG A 46 10.60 10.48 -12.80
C ARG A 46 9.32 11.00 -12.16
N ASN A 47 9.14 12.32 -12.24
CA ASN A 47 7.90 12.95 -11.80
C ASN A 47 6.77 12.61 -12.81
N ALA A 48 5.56 12.37 -12.31
CA ALA A 48 4.37 12.13 -13.11
C ALA A 48 3.72 13.47 -13.52
N THR A 49 4.48 14.31 -14.22
CA THR A 49 4.10 15.69 -14.57
C THR A 49 2.80 15.80 -15.36
N GLU A 50 2.42 14.75 -16.10
CA GLU A 50 1.18 14.71 -16.89
C GLU A 50 -0.10 14.70 -16.03
N ILE A 51 -0.02 14.18 -14.81
CA ILE A 51 -1.20 13.98 -13.94
C ILE A 51 -1.11 14.71 -12.60
N ASN A 52 0.11 15.03 -12.16
CA ASN A 52 0.35 15.78 -10.93
C ASN A 52 -0.10 17.23 -11.09
N THR A 53 -0.58 17.79 -10.00
CA THR A 53 -1.01 19.17 -9.86
C THR A 53 -0.07 19.95 -8.97
N GLU A 54 -0.27 21.26 -8.90
CA GLU A 54 0.35 22.11 -7.89
C GLU A 54 -0.30 21.96 -6.50
N ARG A 55 -1.37 21.16 -6.38
CA ARG A 55 -2.11 20.92 -5.14
C ARG A 55 -1.71 19.55 -4.56
N LEU A 56 -2.55 18.99 -3.69
CA LEU A 56 -2.27 17.71 -3.07
C LEU A 56 -2.67 16.58 -4.03
N ASP A 57 -1.71 15.71 -4.33
CA ASP A 57 -1.91 14.44 -5.02
C ASP A 57 -1.27 13.33 -4.18
N PHE A 58 -2.06 12.35 -3.76
CA PHE A 58 -1.58 11.33 -2.81
C PHE A 58 -2.34 10.01 -2.92
N SER A 59 -1.81 8.99 -2.23
CA SER A 59 -2.37 7.64 -2.13
C SER A 59 -2.72 6.98 -3.49
N PRO A 60 -1.76 6.89 -4.44
CA PRO A 60 -1.99 6.18 -5.69
C PRO A 60 -2.15 4.68 -5.45
N GLN A 61 -3.07 4.06 -6.18
CA GLN A 61 -3.38 2.64 -6.15
C GLN A 61 -3.60 2.11 -7.57
N TYR A 62 -3.03 0.95 -7.89
CA TYR A 62 -3.28 0.30 -9.19
C TYR A 62 -4.73 -0.14 -9.33
N TYR A 63 -5.31 0.14 -10.50
CA TYR A 63 -6.65 -0.28 -10.87
C TYR A 63 -6.65 -0.61 -12.37
N GLN A 64 -6.96 -1.86 -12.71
CA GLN A 64 -6.92 -2.34 -14.09
C GLN A 64 -5.59 -2.03 -14.80
N ASN A 65 -5.61 -1.34 -15.94
CA ASN A 65 -4.45 -0.89 -16.72
C ASN A 65 -3.93 0.50 -16.31
N GLY A 66 -4.38 1.03 -15.18
CA GLY A 66 -4.03 2.38 -14.75
C GLY A 66 -3.83 2.53 -13.25
N ILE A 67 -3.88 3.78 -12.82
CA ILE A 67 -3.78 4.18 -11.41
C ILE A 67 -4.96 5.06 -11.04
N VAL A 68 -5.46 4.85 -9.83
CA VAL A 68 -6.40 5.74 -9.15
C VAL A 68 -5.66 6.45 -8.03
N TRP A 69 -5.87 7.75 -7.85
CA TRP A 69 -5.28 8.52 -6.76
C TRP A 69 -6.24 9.59 -6.24
N VAL A 70 -5.93 10.13 -5.07
CA VAL A 70 -6.67 11.25 -4.47
C VAL A 70 -6.02 12.55 -4.87
N SER A 71 -6.83 13.53 -5.24
CA SER A 71 -6.36 14.88 -5.51
C SER A 71 -7.33 15.96 -5.06
N SER A 72 -6.81 17.10 -4.57
CA SER A 72 -7.63 18.30 -4.37
C SER A 72 -7.90 19.10 -5.65
N GLY A 73 -7.28 18.74 -6.78
CA GLY A 73 -7.56 19.35 -8.09
C GLY A 73 -7.49 20.88 -8.12
N LYS A 74 -7.92 21.50 -9.23
CA LYS A 74 -8.22 22.96 -9.29
C LYS A 74 -9.70 23.25 -9.47
N THR A 75 -10.44 22.24 -9.89
CA THR A 75 -11.81 22.33 -10.39
C THR A 75 -12.63 21.31 -9.65
N GLY A 76 -13.80 21.71 -9.18
CA GLY A 76 -14.68 20.87 -8.36
C GLY A 76 -15.55 21.74 -7.48
N GLU A 77 -16.46 21.11 -6.75
CA GLU A 77 -17.18 21.82 -5.71
C GLU A 77 -16.25 22.15 -4.54
N VAL A 78 -16.49 23.32 -3.95
CA VAL A 78 -15.71 23.85 -2.82
C VAL A 78 -16.39 23.47 -1.52
N ASP A 79 -15.62 22.94 -0.58
CA ASP A 79 -16.06 22.80 0.79
C ASP A 79 -16.17 24.20 1.43
N SER A 80 -17.37 24.55 1.88
CA SER A 80 -17.62 25.84 2.54
C SER A 80 -16.87 26.01 3.87
N THR A 81 -16.40 24.92 4.48
CA THR A 81 -15.71 24.94 5.77
C THR A 81 -14.24 25.30 5.60
N THR A 82 -13.56 24.61 4.68
CA THR A 82 -12.13 24.84 4.39
C THR A 82 -11.89 25.89 3.32
N ASN A 83 -12.92 26.24 2.53
CA ASN A 83 -12.83 27.10 1.35
C ASN A 83 -11.84 26.57 0.28
N GLU A 84 -11.70 25.25 0.23
CA GLU A 84 -10.87 24.52 -0.74
C GLU A 84 -11.74 23.50 -1.51
N PRO A 85 -11.34 23.07 -2.72
CA PRO A 85 -12.05 22.00 -3.41
C PRO A 85 -12.04 20.69 -2.62
N PHE A 86 -13.11 19.89 -2.73
CA PHE A 86 -13.14 18.56 -2.14
C PHE A 86 -12.01 17.68 -2.69
N PHE A 87 -11.54 16.74 -1.86
CA PHE A 87 -10.66 15.69 -2.35
C PHE A 87 -11.47 14.70 -3.17
N GLU A 88 -11.02 14.45 -4.39
CA GLU A 88 -11.70 13.58 -5.36
C GLU A 88 -10.75 12.49 -5.86
N LEU A 89 -11.35 11.40 -6.35
CA LEU A 89 -10.62 10.33 -6.99
C LEU A 89 -10.47 10.60 -8.48
N TYR A 90 -9.24 10.46 -8.96
CA TYR A 90 -8.86 10.57 -10.36
C TYR A 90 -8.26 9.27 -10.86
N TYR A 91 -8.33 9.06 -12.17
CA TYR A 91 -7.79 7.91 -12.87
C TYR A 91 -6.92 8.35 -14.05
N ALA A 92 -5.93 7.53 -14.37
CA ALA A 92 -5.14 7.64 -15.58
C ALA A 92 -4.69 6.25 -16.00
N GLU A 93 -4.90 5.92 -17.27
CA GLU A 93 -4.26 4.75 -17.88
C GLU A 93 -2.75 4.91 -17.85
N VAL A 94 -2.05 3.78 -17.74
CA VAL A 94 -0.60 3.73 -17.75
C VAL A 94 -0.12 3.09 -19.06
N ASP A 95 0.81 3.72 -19.74
CA ASP A 95 1.37 3.17 -20.98
C ASP A 95 2.28 1.95 -20.73
N LYS A 96 2.75 1.34 -21.82
CA LYS A 96 3.69 0.20 -21.79
C LYS A 96 4.99 0.46 -21.02
N ASN A 97 5.33 1.73 -20.77
CA ASN A 97 6.55 2.15 -20.08
C ASN A 97 6.28 2.56 -18.62
N GLY A 98 5.05 2.41 -18.12
CA GLY A 98 4.69 2.83 -16.77
C GLY A 98 4.42 4.33 -16.63
N VAL A 99 4.18 5.06 -17.73
CA VAL A 99 3.88 6.50 -17.73
C VAL A 99 2.35 6.69 -17.62
N PRO A 100 1.84 7.34 -16.56
CA PRO A 100 0.44 7.78 -16.54
C PRO A 100 0.16 8.74 -17.68
N GLN A 101 -0.95 8.54 -18.37
CA GLN A 101 -1.35 9.34 -19.53
C GLN A 101 -2.27 10.48 -19.09
N LYS A 102 -3.51 10.49 -19.58
CA LYS A 102 -4.48 11.54 -19.33
C LYS A 102 -5.16 11.33 -17.97
N ARG A 103 -5.25 12.42 -17.21
CA ARG A 103 -6.03 12.51 -15.97
C ARG A 103 -7.53 12.61 -16.27
N GLU A 104 -8.33 11.78 -15.62
CA GLU A 104 -9.78 11.74 -15.75
C GLU A 104 -10.43 11.56 -14.36
N SER A 105 -11.67 12.00 -14.20
CA SER A 105 -12.43 11.72 -12.97
C SER A 105 -12.68 10.22 -12.87
N PHE A 106 -12.40 9.62 -11.72
CA PHE A 106 -12.53 8.17 -11.57
C PHE A 106 -13.99 7.72 -11.54
N SER A 107 -14.87 8.44 -10.84
CA SER A 107 -16.30 8.16 -10.82
C SER A 107 -17.10 9.37 -10.36
N LEU A 108 -18.14 9.70 -11.12
CA LEU A 108 -19.09 10.76 -10.78
C LEU A 108 -20.00 10.38 -9.60
N GLU A 109 -20.21 9.09 -9.34
CA GLU A 109 -21.01 8.63 -8.19
C GLU A 109 -20.18 8.54 -6.91
N LEU A 110 -18.89 8.20 -7.03
CA LEU A 110 -18.00 8.14 -5.87
C LEU A 110 -17.50 9.52 -5.48
N ASN A 111 -17.23 10.42 -6.42
CA ASN A 111 -16.90 11.79 -6.08
C ASN A 111 -18.17 12.49 -5.58
N SER A 112 -18.08 13.14 -4.42
CA SER A 112 -19.23 13.71 -3.73
C SER A 112 -18.88 15.05 -3.07
N LYS A 113 -19.85 15.68 -2.40
CA LYS A 113 -19.62 16.91 -1.62
C LYS A 113 -18.93 16.62 -0.28
N LYS A 114 -17.91 15.77 -0.30
CA LYS A 114 -17.15 15.25 0.84
C LYS A 114 -15.72 14.94 0.38
N HIS A 115 -14.80 14.88 1.33
CA HIS A 115 -13.41 14.56 1.07
C HIS A 115 -13.23 13.05 0.89
N GLU A 116 -12.99 12.62 -0.35
CA GLU A 116 -12.60 11.25 -0.65
C GLU A 116 -11.16 11.00 -0.24
N GLY A 117 -10.91 9.80 0.29
CA GLY A 117 -9.62 9.39 0.84
C GLY A 117 -8.99 8.23 0.07
N PRO A 118 -7.95 7.62 0.65
CA PRO A 118 -7.26 6.49 0.06
C PRO A 118 -8.20 5.34 -0.29
N VAL A 119 -7.88 4.63 -1.37
CA VAL A 119 -8.69 3.52 -1.89
C VAL A 119 -7.89 2.22 -1.97
N SER A 120 -8.61 1.10 -1.95
CA SER A 120 -8.10 -0.22 -2.29
C SER A 120 -9.18 -1.01 -3.04
N PHE A 121 -8.77 -2.01 -3.81
CA PHE A 121 -9.66 -2.79 -4.65
C PHE A 121 -9.57 -4.28 -4.32
N SER A 122 -10.68 -5.01 -4.47
CA SER A 122 -10.63 -6.46 -4.52
C SER A 122 -9.76 -6.94 -5.68
N ARG A 123 -9.25 -8.16 -5.59
CA ARG A 123 -8.36 -8.75 -6.60
C ARG A 123 -8.98 -8.80 -7.99
N ASP A 124 -10.30 -8.93 -8.08
CA ASP A 124 -11.06 -8.93 -9.33
C ASP A 124 -11.54 -7.53 -9.76
N PHE A 125 -11.14 -6.48 -9.05
CA PHE A 125 -11.50 -5.08 -9.29
C PHE A 125 -13.01 -4.76 -9.23
N LYS A 126 -13.83 -5.67 -8.71
CA LYS A 126 -15.30 -5.48 -8.62
C LYS A 126 -15.76 -4.77 -7.36
N THR A 127 -14.91 -4.73 -6.34
CA THR A 127 -15.21 -4.08 -5.06
C THR A 127 -14.15 -3.04 -4.76
N ILE A 128 -14.58 -1.83 -4.44
CA ILE A 128 -13.73 -0.76 -3.92
C ILE A 128 -13.96 -0.58 -2.42
N TYR A 129 -12.88 -0.35 -1.69
CA TYR A 129 -12.87 0.06 -0.30
C TYR A 129 -12.21 1.44 -0.24
N PHE A 130 -12.86 2.41 0.39
CA PHE A 130 -12.35 3.78 0.43
C PHE A 130 -12.76 4.46 1.73
N ASN A 131 -11.97 5.46 2.11
CA ASN A 131 -12.32 6.36 3.21
C ASN A 131 -13.03 7.59 2.65
N ARG A 132 -13.97 8.13 3.41
CA ARG A 132 -14.62 9.42 3.12
C ARG A 132 -14.81 10.18 4.42
N ASN A 133 -14.52 11.49 4.40
CA ASN A 133 -14.80 12.37 5.51
C ASN A 133 -15.62 13.58 5.07
N ASN A 134 -16.42 14.11 5.99
CA ASN A 134 -17.14 15.37 5.81
C ASN A 134 -16.29 16.57 6.23
#